data_AF-A0A2N5WZN6-F1
#
_entry.id   AF-A0A2N5WZN6-F1
#
_cell.length_a   1.000
_cell.length_b   1.000
_cell.length_c   1.000
_cell.angle_alpha   90.00
_cell.angle_beta   90.00
_cell.angle_gamma   90.00
#
_symmetry.space_group_name_H-M   'P 1'
#
loop_
_entity.id
_entity.type
_entity.pdbx_description
1 polymer ?
#
loop_
_entity_poly.entity_id
_entity_poly.type
_entity_poly.pdbx_seq_one_letter_code
_entity_poly.pdbx_strand_id
1 'polypeptide(L)' 'MHNTAHMTHVTTGLDTRLAAAMMSEAVIDPVTLSQLDVSLFRSLLKIGHPKERICSALDLSYAEYDCIVGLMESAQDNAE' A
#
# COMPACT_ATOMS: atom_id res chain seq x y z
N MET A 1 -35.92 -38.76 17.19
CA MET A 1 -34.47 -38.74 16.94
C MET A 1 -34.22 -39.36 15.57
N HIS A 2 -34.10 -38.54 14.52
CA HIS A 2 -33.64 -39.00 13.21
C HIS A 2 -32.68 -37.95 12.68
N ASN A 3 -31.42 -38.34 12.65
CA ASN A 3 -30.28 -37.55 12.23
C ASN A 3 -29.84 -38.06 10.84
N THR A 4 -29.11 -37.22 10.11
CA THR A 4 -28.33 -37.49 8.89
C THR A 4 -28.96 -37.05 7.55
N ALA A 5 -28.41 -35.97 7.00
CA ALA A 5 -28.09 -35.88 5.58
C ALA A 5 -26.88 -34.94 5.40
N HIS A 6 -25.76 -35.58 5.08
CA HIS A 6 -24.51 -35.01 4.59
C HIS A 6 -24.72 -34.49 3.16
N MET A 7 -24.38 -33.23 2.87
CA MET A 7 -24.27 -32.76 1.49
C MET A 7 -23.27 -31.61 1.33
N THR A 8 -22.08 -32.00 0.88
CA THR A 8 -21.19 -31.34 -0.09
C THR A 8 -20.46 -30.05 0.29
N HIS A 9 -19.14 -30.19 0.49
CA HIS A 9 -18.16 -29.13 0.31
C HIS A 9 -18.25 -28.56 -1.11
N VAL A 10 -18.50 -27.26 -1.22
CA VAL A 10 -18.22 -26.49 -2.44
C VAL A 10 -16.92 -25.73 -2.20
N THR A 11 -15.86 -26.23 -2.80
CA THR A 11 -14.55 -25.60 -2.93
C THR A 11 -14.45 -24.98 -4.32
N THR A 12 -13.65 -23.91 -4.43
CA THR A 12 -13.10 -23.28 -5.66
C THR A 12 -14.12 -22.65 -6.61
N GLY A 13 -14.05 -21.37 -6.98
CA GLY A 13 -13.02 -20.34 -6.84
C GLY A 13 -13.36 -19.23 -7.85
N LEU A 14 -12.65 -18.11 -7.75
CA LEU A 14 -12.51 -17.10 -8.82
C LEU A 14 -13.70 -16.14 -9.04
N ASP A 15 -13.73 -15.04 -8.29
CA ASP A 15 -13.64 -13.71 -8.94
C ASP A 15 -12.83 -12.76 -8.04
N THR A 16 -11.55 -13.09 -7.91
CA THR A 16 -10.50 -12.21 -7.40
C THR A 16 -10.14 -11.20 -8.49
N ARG A 17 -11.07 -10.34 -8.92
CA ARG A 17 -10.74 -9.26 -9.88
C ARG A 17 -11.31 -7.88 -9.56
N LEU A 18 -12.01 -7.72 -8.43
CA LEU A 18 -12.29 -6.39 -7.88
C LEU A 18 -11.28 -5.99 -6.78
N ALA A 19 -10.00 -6.34 -7.00
CA ALA A 19 -8.87 -5.89 -6.17
C ALA A 19 -8.03 -4.80 -6.88
N ALA A 20 -8.56 -4.19 -7.94
CA ALA A 20 -7.86 -3.22 -8.77
C ALA A 20 -8.76 -2.00 -9.02
N ALA A 21 -9.00 -1.19 -7.97
CA ALA A 21 -9.43 0.21 -8.07
C ALA A 21 -9.71 0.85 -6.69
N MET A 22 -9.31 0.23 -5.58
CA MET A 22 -9.15 0.99 -4.34
C MET A 22 -7.69 1.42 -4.23
N MET A 23 -7.19 2.07 -5.29
CA MET A 23 -6.38 3.25 -5.05
C MET A 23 -7.35 4.26 -4.42
N SER A 24 -7.65 4.06 -3.13
CA SER A 24 -7.88 5.21 -2.27
C SER A 24 -6.58 5.98 -2.42
N GLU A 25 -6.57 6.92 -3.36
CA GLU A 25 -5.59 8.00 -3.40
C GLU A 25 -5.66 8.56 -1.98
N ALA A 26 -4.76 8.09 -1.11
CA ALA A 26 -4.61 8.71 0.18
C ALA A 26 -4.20 10.11 -0.23
N VAL A 27 -5.13 11.05 -0.06
CA VAL A 27 -4.93 12.43 -0.44
C VAL A 27 -3.85 12.91 0.52
N ILE A 28 -2.59 12.79 0.09
CA ILE A 28 -1.48 13.31 0.86
C ILE A 28 -1.68 14.81 0.83
N ASP A 29 -1.73 15.41 2.02
CA ASP A 29 -1.85 16.85 2.10
C ASP A 29 -0.64 17.48 1.35
N PRO A 30 -0.88 18.42 0.43
CA PRO A 30 0.19 18.99 -0.39
C PRO A 30 1.24 19.71 0.47
N VAL A 31 0.89 20.16 1.68
CA VAL A 31 1.84 20.72 2.64
C VAL A 31 2.75 19.61 3.17
N THR A 32 2.21 18.46 3.56
CA THR A 32 3.01 17.28 3.97
C THR A 32 3.95 16.84 2.85
N LEU A 33 3.48 16.78 1.61
CA LEU A 33 4.31 16.44 0.44
C LEU A 33 5.43 17.48 0.20
N SER A 34 5.14 18.77 0.39
CA SER A 34 6.13 19.85 0.21
C SER A 34 7.19 19.90 1.31
N GLN A 35 6.84 19.43 2.52
CA GLN A 35 7.75 19.38 3.67
C GLN A 35 8.53 18.06 3.73
N LEU A 36 8.05 17.03 3.03
CA LEU A 36 8.71 15.75 2.96
C LEU A 36 10.04 15.86 2.20
N ASP A 37 11.13 15.56 2.89
CA ASP A 37 12.41 15.39 2.23
C ASP A 37 12.42 14.04 1.48
N VAL A 38 12.08 14.09 0.19
CA VAL A 38 12.03 12.92 -0.70
C VAL A 38 13.40 12.22 -0.80
N SER A 39 14.50 12.96 -0.68
CA SER A 39 15.85 12.39 -0.72
C SER A 39 16.15 11.60 0.56
N LEU A 40 15.73 12.10 1.71
CA LEU A 40 15.79 11.39 2.98
C LEU A 40 14.91 10.14 2.94
N PHE A 41 13.65 10.26 2.49
CA PHE A 41 12.73 9.12 2.35
C PHE A 41 13.34 8.02 1.46
N ARG A 42 13.86 8.39 0.29
CA ARG A 42 14.54 7.45 -0.62
C ARG A 42 15.77 6.80 0.01
N SER A 43 16.52 7.54 0.81
CA SER A 43 17.70 7.00 1.49
C SER A 43 17.30 5.99 2.56
N LEU A 44 16.27 6.29 3.35
CA LEU A 44 15.73 5.38 4.36
C LEU A 44 15.18 4.09 3.75
N LEU A 45 14.50 4.19 2.60
CA LEU A 45 14.07 3.03 1.81
C LEU A 45 15.26 2.19 1.34
N LYS A 46 16.30 2.82 0.78
CA LYS A 46 17.50 2.12 0.30
C LYS A 46 18.29 1.42 1.41
N ILE A 47 18.29 1.99 2.61
CA ILE A 47 18.93 1.40 3.79
C ILE A 47 18.12 0.20 4.32
N GLY A 48 16.87 0.02 3.86
CA GLY A 48 16.01 -1.09 4.25
C GLY A 48 15.41 -0.91 5.64
N HIS A 49 15.19 0.34 6.07
CA HIS A 49 14.51 0.57 7.34
C HIS A 49 13.06 0.04 7.30
N PRO A 50 12.57 -0.51 8.42
CA PRO A 50 11.19 -0.97 8.48
C PRO A 50 10.23 0.20 8.31
N LYS A 51 9.11 -0.04 7.63
CA LYS A 51 8.05 0.94 7.32
C LYS A 51 7.66 1.78 8.55
N GLU A 52 7.47 1.13 9.70
CA GLU A 52 7.08 1.76 10.97
C GLU A 52 8.08 2.83 11.43
N ARG A 53 9.38 2.55 11.26
CA ARG A 53 10.45 3.47 11.65
C ARG A 53 10.53 4.67 10.72
N ILE A 54 10.29 4.46 9.42
CA ILE A 54 10.24 5.54 8.42
C ILE A 54 9.03 6.43 8.69
N CYS A 55 7.86 5.84 8.89
CA CYS A 55 6.62 6.56 9.23
C CYS A 55 6.78 7.37 10.52
N SER A 56 7.36 6.78 11.57
CA SER A 56 7.61 7.50 12.82
C SER A 56 8.68 8.59 12.71
N ALA A 57 9.69 8.44 11.84
CA ALA A 57 10.76 9.42 11.69
C ALA A 57 10.34 10.64 10.85
N LEU A 58 9.41 10.43 9.92
CA LEU A 58 8.93 11.45 8.99
C LEU A 58 7.53 11.95 9.33
N ASP A 59 6.99 11.51 10.46
CA ASP A 59 5.64 11.82 10.95
C ASP A 59 4.56 11.56 9.89
N LEU A 60 4.67 10.40 9.23
CA LEU A 60 3.76 9.95 8.18
C LEU A 60 2.84 8.84 8.69
N SER A 61 1.63 8.82 8.15
CA SER A 61 0.74 7.67 8.21
C SER A 61 1.21 6.55 7.28
N TYR A 62 0.85 5.31 7.60
CA TYR A 62 1.11 4.16 6.74
C TYR A 62 0.50 4.30 5.33
N ALA A 63 -0.64 4.98 5.22
CA ALA A 63 -1.29 5.23 3.93
C ALA A 63 -0.53 6.30 3.13
N GLU A 64 -0.01 7.33 3.78
CA GLU A 64 0.83 8.35 3.12
C GLU A 64 2.12 7.72 2.62
N TYR A 65 2.76 6.85 3.41
CA TYR A 65 3.92 6.07 2.98
C TYR A 65 3.63 5.29 1.69
N ASP A 66 2.55 4.52 1.64
CA ASP A 66 2.21 3.73 0.44
C ASP A 66 1.98 4.62 -0.78
N CYS A 67 1.32 5.77 -0.60
CA CYS A 67 1.12 6.73 -1.68
C CYS A 67 2.43 7.36 -2.16
N ILE A 68 3.34 7.74 -1.26
CA ILE A 68 4.66 8.30 -1.63
C ILE A 68 5.48 7.25 -2.39
N VAL A 69 5.49 6.00 -1.92
CA VAL A 69 6.18 4.89 -2.62
C VAL A 69 5.60 4.72 -4.03
N GLY A 70 4.27 4.63 -4.16
CA GLY A 70 3.62 4.50 -5.45
C GLY A 70 3.88 5.69 -6.39
N LEU A 71 3.97 6.92 -5.85
CA LEU A 71 4.31 8.12 -6.61
C LEU A 71 5.77 8.11 -7.09
N MET A 72 6.69 7.58 -6.28
CA MET A 72 8.10 7.44 -6.67
C MET A 72 8.32 6.36 -7.73
N GLU A 73 7.58 5.25 -7.67
CA GLU A 73 7.65 4.18 -8.67
C GLU A 73 7.06 4.62 -10.02
N SER A 74 5.95 5.35 -10.00
CA SER A 74 5.32 5.90 -11.22
C SER A 74 6.13 7.02 -11.88
N ALA A 75 6.93 7.78 -11.12
CA ALA A 75 7.85 8.78 -11.68
C ALA A 75 9.04 8.16 -12.44
N GLN A 76 9.33 6.86 -12.27
CA GLN A 76 10.46 6.20 -12.92
C GLN A 76 10.14 5.70 -14.34
N ASP A 77 8.86 5.65 -14.72
CA ASP A 77 8.38 5.13 -16.02
C ASP A 77 8.39 6.18 -17.17
N ASN A 78 8.76 7.44 -16.89
CA ASN A 78 8.78 8.53 -17.89
C ASN A 78 10.19 8.95 -18.36
N ALA A 79 11.18 8.07 -18.23
CA ALA A 79 12.58 8.36 -18.58
C ALA A 79 13.19 7.37 -19.59
N GLU A 80 12.41 6.91 -20.57
CA GLU A 80 12.93 6.25 -21.79
C GLU A 80 12.60 7.05 -23.06
#